data_AF-A0A1M5U3P7-F1
#
_entry.id   AF-A0A1M5U3P7-F1
#
_cell.length_a   1.000
_cell.length_b   1.000
_cell.length_c   1.000
_cell.angle_alpha   90.00
_cell.angle_beta   90.00
_cell.angle_gamma   90.00
#
_symmetry.space_group_name_H-M   'P 1'
#
loop_
_entity.id
_entity.type
_entity.pdbx_description
1 polymer ?
#
loop_
_entity_poly.entity_id
_entity_poly.type
_entity_poly.pdbx_seq_one_letter_code
_entity_poly.pdbx_strand_id
1 'polypeptide(L)'
;MSFDLPEYFFRTFEGGAKVFRVDGNNRHGRLNLVQIATVSLPSGTFKPHAKAELSEADSVAIEAWIKDRKETLDWREIDDILRLVDQLNATADWAQTKASEAQIDMVSDTLLMAMHDLRRVLAAKKTAQ
;
A
#
# COMPACT_ATOMS: atom_id res chain seq x y z
N MET A 1 12.19 17.53 25.46
CA MET A 1 11.52 16.23 25.24
C MET A 1 12.49 15.36 24.47
N SER A 2 13.04 14.32 25.10
CA SER A 2 13.67 13.24 24.36
C SER A 2 12.56 12.58 23.55
N PHE A 3 12.64 12.65 22.23
CA PHE A 3 11.75 11.86 21.38
C PHE A 3 12.10 10.40 21.67
N ASP A 4 11.15 9.64 22.21
CA ASP A 4 11.29 8.19 22.30
C ASP A 4 11.24 7.67 20.87
N LEU A 5 12.41 7.33 20.34
CA LEU A 5 12.56 6.94 18.93
C LEU A 5 12.22 5.45 18.81
N PRO A 6 11.47 5.05 17.76
CA PRO A 6 11.20 3.63 17.54
C PRO A 6 12.52 2.90 17.26
N GLU A 7 12.66 1.66 17.73
CA GLU A 7 13.87 0.85 17.49
C GLU A 7 14.09 0.56 16.00
N TYR A 8 13.01 0.45 15.23
CA TYR A 8 13.01 0.14 13.81
C TYR A 8 12.22 1.16 13.00
N PHE A 9 12.73 1.49 11.82
CA PHE A 9 12.04 2.28 10.82
C PHE A 9 11.91 1.49 9.51
N PHE A 10 10.68 1.34 9.03
CA PHE A 10 10.36 0.63 7.79
C PHE A 10 10.01 1.64 6.70
N ARG A 11 10.92 1.83 5.75
CA ARG A 11 10.67 2.67 4.58
C ARG A 11 10.00 1.84 3.50
N THR A 12 8.69 2.00 3.36
CA THR A 12 7.90 1.31 2.35
C THR A 12 8.20 1.79 0.93
N PHE A 13 8.16 0.87 -0.02
CA PHE A 13 8.14 1.13 -1.45
C PHE A 13 7.17 0.15 -2.11
N GLU A 14 7.00 0.23 -3.43
CA GLU A 14 6.13 -0.69 -4.17
C GLU A 14 6.57 -2.16 -3.96
N GLY A 15 5.69 -2.97 -3.37
CA GLY A 15 5.96 -4.39 -3.12
C GLY A 15 6.89 -4.71 -1.94
N GLY A 16 7.33 -3.73 -1.12
CA GLY A 16 8.26 -4.04 -0.05
C GLY A 16 8.59 -2.91 0.92
N ALA A 17 9.62 -3.13 1.73
CA ALA A 17 10.20 -2.09 2.58
C ALA A 17 11.70 -2.28 2.81
N LYS A 18 12.42 -1.18 2.99
CA LYS A 18 13.78 -1.19 3.54
C LYS A 18 13.69 -1.02 5.05
N VAL A 19 14.36 -1.89 5.79
CA VAL A 19 14.34 -1.91 7.25
C VAL A 19 15.59 -1.24 7.78
N PHE A 20 15.41 -0.27 8.66
CA PHE A 20 16.49 0.47 9.30
C PHE A 20 16.43 0.28 10.81
N ARG A 21 17.57 -0.05 11.43
CA ARG A 21 17.72 0.10 12.87
C ARG A 21 17.97 1.56 13.18
N VAL A 22 17.25 2.09 14.17
CA VAL A 22 17.33 3.49 14.57
C VAL A 22 18.30 3.59 15.74
N ASP A 23 19.37 4.38 15.56
CA ASP A 23 20.27 4.73 16.64
C ASP A 23 20.13 6.23 16.95
N GLY A 24 19.48 6.50 18.08
CA GLY A 24 19.21 7.84 18.59
C GLY A 24 20.26 8.37 19.56
N ASN A 25 21.25 7.57 19.95
CA ASN A 25 22.12 7.88 21.10
C ASN A 25 23.42 8.63 20.76
N ASN A 26 23.49 9.26 19.58
CA ASN A 26 24.62 10.12 19.27
C ASN A 26 24.59 11.40 20.12
N ARG A 27 25.69 11.67 20.83
CA ARG A 27 25.93 12.88 21.67
C ARG A 27 25.65 14.23 20.98
N HIS A 28 25.43 14.22 19.66
CA HIS A 28 25.17 15.38 18.81
C HIS A 28 23.71 15.52 18.33
N GLY A 29 22.78 14.68 18.81
CA GLY A 29 21.35 14.75 18.43
C GLY A 29 21.07 14.34 16.97
N ARG A 30 21.99 13.59 16.34
CA ARG A 30 21.83 13.12 14.96
C ARG A 30 21.21 11.72 14.96
N LEU A 31 20.00 11.62 14.39
CA LEU A 31 19.34 10.35 14.09
C LEU A 31 20.19 9.56 13.09
N ASN A 32 20.66 8.37 13.48
CA ASN A 32 21.36 7.47 12.58
C ASN A 32 20.43 6.31 12.17
N LEU A 33 20.36 6.02 10.87
CA LEU A 33 19.53 4.95 10.31
C LEU A 33 20.43 3.97 9.59
N VAL A 34 20.61 2.79 10.17
CA VAL A 34 21.43 1.74 9.56
C VAL A 34 20.50 0.76 8.88
N GLN A 35 20.60 0.65 7.55
CA GLN A 35 19.80 -0.33 6.83
C GLN A 35 20.27 -1.75 7.17
N ILE A 36 19.37 -2.58 7.69
CA ILE A 36 19.67 -3.95 8.12
C ILE A 36 19.06 -5.00 7.20
N ALA A 37 17.94 -4.70 6.55
CA ALA A 37 17.25 -5.67 5.69
C ALA A 37 16.44 -5.00 4.57
N THR A 38 16.02 -5.82 3.61
CA THR A 38 14.99 -5.50 2.63
C THR A 38 13.91 -6.57 2.67
N VAL A 39 12.66 -6.15 2.80
CA VAL A 39 11.46 -6.99 2.85
C VAL A 39 10.81 -7.03 1.47
N SER A 40 10.39 -8.22 1.06
CA SER A 40 9.49 -8.48 -0.05
C SER A 40 8.11 -8.83 0.52
N LEU A 41 7.13 -7.94 0.35
CA LEU A 41 5.76 -8.17 0.82
C LEU A 41 5.03 -9.30 0.08
N PRO A 42 5.16 -9.44 -1.26
CA PRO A 42 4.52 -10.54 -2.00
C PRO A 42 4.93 -11.92 -1.47
N SER A 43 6.24 -12.14 -1.28
CA SER A 43 6.73 -13.42 -0.72
C SER A 43 6.61 -13.48 0.81
N GLY A 44 6.48 -12.33 1.49
CA GLY A 44 6.55 -12.25 2.95
C GLY A 44 7.93 -12.58 3.52
N THR A 45 8.99 -12.50 2.71
CA THR A 45 10.36 -12.84 3.11
C THR A 45 11.24 -11.59 3.15
N PHE A 46 12.34 -11.65 3.89
CA PHE A 46 13.31 -10.57 3.98
C PHE A 46 14.74 -11.07 3.76
N LYS A 47 15.60 -10.18 3.29
CA LYS A 47 17.04 -10.44 3.08
C LYS A 47 17.86 -9.42 3.84
N PRO A 48 18.93 -9.83 4.55
CA PRO A 48 19.86 -8.89 5.15
C PRO A 48 20.47 -7.93 4.11
N HIS A 49 20.74 -6.71 4.53
CA HIS A 49 21.37 -5.70 3.68
C HIS A 49 22.89 -5.79 3.79
N ALA A 50 23.58 -5.99 2.66
CA ALA A 50 25.03 -6.11 2.58
C ALA A 50 25.61 -7.14 3.56
N LYS A 51 26.39 -6.70 4.55
CA LYS A 51 27.01 -7.55 5.60
C LYS A 51 26.30 -7.40 6.95
N ALA A 52 25.08 -6.87 7.00
CA ALA A 52 24.34 -6.77 8.24
C ALA A 52 24.00 -8.17 8.78
N GLU A 53 24.39 -8.44 10.01
CA GLU A 53 23.90 -9.59 10.77
C GLU A 53 22.60 -9.20 11.46
N LEU A 54 21.55 -9.99 11.21
CA LEU A 54 20.26 -9.82 11.86
C LEU A 54 20.27 -10.62 13.16
N SER A 55 19.98 -9.93 14.25
CA SER A 55 19.67 -10.57 15.52
C SER A 55 18.29 -11.24 15.46
N GLU A 56 18.01 -12.07 16.46
CA GLU A 56 16.67 -12.65 16.66
C GLU A 56 15.62 -11.55 16.83
N ALA A 57 15.93 -10.50 17.59
CA ALA A 57 15.04 -9.36 17.78
C ALA A 57 14.73 -8.61 16.46
N ASP A 58 15.74 -8.44 15.59
CA ASP A 58 15.53 -7.83 14.27
C ASP A 58 14.56 -8.69 13.44
N SER A 59 14.72 -10.01 13.48
CA SER A 59 13.92 -10.95 12.69
C SER A 59 12.46 -10.96 13.17
N VAL A 60 12.24 -11.02 14.49
CA VAL A 60 10.91 -10.95 15.11
C VAL A 60 10.21 -9.62 14.77
N ALA A 61 10.92 -8.49 14.84
CA ALA A 61 10.37 -7.19 14.50
C ALA A 61 9.97 -7.09 13.02
N ILE A 62 10.79 -7.64 12.12
CA ILE A 62 10.49 -7.66 10.68
C ILE A 62 9.29 -8.54 10.38
N GLU A 63 9.20 -9.72 10.98
CA GLU A 63 8.07 -10.65 10.79
C GLU A 63 6.75 -10.06 11.30
N ALA A 64 6.76 -9.45 12.49
CA ALA A 64 5.60 -8.75 13.03
C ALA A 64 5.15 -7.62 12.10
N TRP A 65 6.09 -6.79 11.62
CA TRP A 65 5.78 -5.73 10.69
C TRP A 65 5.21 -6.25 9.36
N ILE A 66 5.73 -7.35 8.81
CA ILE A 66 5.21 -7.96 7.59
C ILE A 66 3.75 -8.38 7.78
N LYS A 67 3.43 -9.02 8.90
CA LYS A 67 2.07 -9.47 9.21
C LYS A 67 1.11 -8.27 9.29
N ASP A 68 1.41 -7.30 10.13
CA ASP A 68 0.58 -6.10 10.31
C ASP A 68 0.42 -5.32 9.00
N ARG A 69 1.49 -5.29 8.19
CA ARG A 69 1.46 -4.61 6.90
C ARG A 69 0.57 -5.32 5.89
N LYS A 70 0.57 -6.65 5.84
CA LYS A 70 -0.32 -7.42 4.96
C LYS A 70 -1.78 -7.18 5.34
N GLU A 71 -2.12 -7.29 6.62
CA GLU A 71 -3.47 -7.00 7.10
C GLU A 71 -3.91 -5.58 6.72
N THR A 72 -3.03 -4.59 6.92
CA THR A 72 -3.30 -3.20 6.52
C THR A 72 -3.51 -3.04 5.01
N LEU A 73 -2.76 -3.77 4.18
CA LEU A 73 -2.90 -3.71 2.73
C LEU A 73 -4.20 -4.36 2.26
N ASP A 74 -4.59 -5.48 2.85
CA ASP A 74 -5.86 -6.17 2.54
C ASP A 74 -7.05 -5.25 2.85
N TRP A 75 -7.03 -4.56 4.00
CA TRP A 75 -8.05 -3.56 4.34
C TRP A 75 -8.09 -2.41 3.34
N ARG A 76 -6.93 -1.92 2.90
CA ARG A 76 -6.85 -0.82 1.92
C ARG A 76 -7.31 -1.24 0.54
N GLU A 77 -7.04 -2.48 0.13
CA GLU A 77 -7.51 -2.99 -1.16
C GLU A 77 -9.05 -2.95 -1.23
N ILE A 78 -9.73 -3.38 -0.18
CA ILE A 78 -11.19 -3.29 -0.10
C ILE A 78 -11.66 -1.83 -0.05
N ASP A 79 -11.02 -0.98 0.74
CA ASP A 79 -11.35 0.45 0.82
C ASP A 79 -11.21 1.16 -0.53
N ASP A 80 -10.15 0.87 -1.29
CA ASP A 80 -9.93 1.44 -2.62
C ASP A 80 -11.00 0.96 -3.63
N ILE A 81 -11.48 -0.28 -3.52
CA ILE A 81 -12.63 -0.77 -4.32
C ILE A 81 -13.92 -0.03 -3.94
N LEU A 82 -14.15 0.23 -2.65
CA LEU A 82 -15.31 1.01 -2.21
C LEU A 82 -15.20 2.47 -2.67
N ARG A 83 -14.01 3.05 -2.66
CA ARG A 83 -13.76 4.39 -3.21
C ARG A 83 -14.03 4.46 -4.71
N LEU A 84 -13.76 3.39 -5.46
CA LEU A 84 -14.14 3.31 -6.88
C LEU A 84 -15.67 3.39 -7.05
N VAL A 85 -16.45 2.77 -6.17
CA VAL A 85 -17.92 2.89 -6.19
C VAL A 85 -18.34 4.35 -6.01
N ASP A 86 -17.76 5.05 -5.04
CA ASP A 86 -18.04 6.47 -4.81
C ASP A 86 -17.64 7.34 -6.01
N GLN A 87 -16.49 7.04 -6.63
CA GLN A 87 -16.03 7.72 -7.84
C GLN A 87 -17.00 7.51 -9.02
N LEU A 88 -17.53 6.30 -9.21
CA LEU A 88 -18.52 6.01 -10.25
C LEU A 88 -19.82 6.78 -10.00
N ASN A 89 -20.29 6.81 -8.75
CA ASN A 89 -21.49 7.56 -8.37
C ASN A 89 -21.30 9.07 -8.59
N ALA A 90 -20.16 9.62 -8.17
CA ALA A 90 -19.84 11.04 -8.40
C ALA A 90 -19.69 11.37 -9.88
N THR A 91 -19.15 10.45 -10.68
CA THR A 91 -19.02 10.61 -12.14
C THR A 91 -20.40 10.61 -12.81
N ALA A 92 -21.33 9.75 -12.36
CA ALA A 92 -22.70 9.74 -12.85
C ALA A 92 -23.43 11.05 -12.53
N ASP A 93 -23.31 11.56 -11.30
CA ASP A 93 -23.87 12.87 -10.91
C ASP A 93 -23.27 14.02 -11.73
N TRP A 94 -21.95 14.04 -11.92
CA TRP A 94 -21.27 15.02 -12.76
C TRP A 94 -21.77 14.97 -14.22
N ALA A 95 -21.89 13.78 -14.81
CA ALA A 95 -22.36 13.59 -16.17
C ALA A 95 -23.79 14.12 -16.34
N GLN A 96 -24.64 13.96 -15.32
CA GLN A 96 -26.02 14.42 -15.34
C GLN A 96 -26.17 15.93 -15.12
N THR A 97 -25.33 16.51 -14.26
CA THR A 97 -25.57 17.87 -13.73
C THR A 97 -24.62 18.94 -14.27
N LYS A 98 -23.44 18.57 -14.76
CA LYS A 98 -22.33 19.50 -15.02
C LYS A 98 -21.60 19.29 -16.35
N ALA A 99 -21.55 18.08 -16.87
CA ALA A 99 -20.72 17.76 -18.04
C ALA A 99 -21.21 18.47 -19.32
N SER A 100 -20.28 18.93 -20.14
CA SER A 100 -20.59 19.37 -21.51
C SER A 100 -20.62 18.19 -22.48
N GLU A 101 -21.29 18.36 -23.63
CA GLU A 101 -21.33 17.32 -24.69
C GLU A 101 -19.92 16.87 -25.10
N ALA A 102 -19.01 17.81 -25.34
CA ALA A 102 -17.62 17.49 -25.70
C ALA A 102 -16.87 16.71 -24.60
N GLN A 103 -17.17 16.96 -23.32
CA GLN A 103 -16.58 16.19 -22.22
C GLN A 103 -17.16 14.77 -22.15
N ILE A 104 -18.47 14.62 -22.39
CA ILE A 104 -19.14 13.32 -22.45
C ILE A 104 -18.56 12.48 -23.59
N ASP A 105 -18.44 13.04 -24.80
CA ASP A 105 -17.88 12.33 -25.96
C ASP A 105 -16.43 11.86 -25.70
N MET A 106 -15.64 12.67 -24.98
CA MET A 106 -14.24 12.33 -24.67
C MET A 106 -14.08 11.13 -23.74
N VAL A 107 -15.03 10.88 -22.83
CA VAL A 107 -14.87 9.86 -21.76
C VAL A 107 -15.81 8.66 -21.87
N SER A 108 -16.94 8.80 -22.57
CA SER A 108 -18.04 7.82 -22.54
C SER A 108 -17.61 6.41 -22.97
N ASP A 109 -16.99 6.27 -24.13
CA ASP A 109 -16.60 4.95 -24.64
C ASP A 109 -15.63 4.23 -23.68
N THR A 110 -14.64 4.96 -23.15
CA THR A 110 -13.68 4.39 -22.20
C THR A 110 -14.35 3.96 -20.90
N LEU A 111 -15.23 4.81 -20.34
CA LEU A 111 -15.96 4.49 -19.11
C LEU A 111 -16.90 3.30 -19.30
N LEU A 112 -17.69 3.28 -20.39
CA LEU A 112 -18.65 2.22 -20.67
C LEU A 112 -17.95 0.88 -20.86
N MET A 113 -16.82 0.85 -21.57
CA MET A 113 -16.03 -0.38 -21.76
C MET A 113 -15.45 -0.90 -20.44
N ALA A 114 -14.87 -0.03 -19.60
CA ALA A 114 -14.34 -0.41 -18.29
C ALA A 114 -15.44 -0.96 -17.36
N MET A 115 -16.59 -0.29 -17.31
CA MET A 115 -17.74 -0.73 -16.50
C MET A 115 -18.30 -2.07 -17.00
N HIS A 116 -18.38 -2.26 -18.32
CA HIS A 116 -18.86 -3.50 -18.90
C HIS A 116 -17.96 -4.69 -18.56
N ASP A 117 -16.64 -4.54 -18.69
CA ASP A 117 -15.68 -5.59 -18.35
C ASP A 117 -15.75 -5.94 -16.85
N LEU A 118 -15.72 -4.93 -15.97
CA LEU A 118 -15.85 -5.14 -14.53
C LEU A 118 -17.15 -5.87 -14.17
N ARG A 119 -18.28 -5.45 -14.76
CA ARG A 119 -19.57 -6.12 -14.56
C ARG A 119 -19.51 -7.59 -14.96
N ARG A 120 -18.91 -7.91 -16.12
CA ARG A 120 -18.77 -9.28 -16.61
C ARG A 120 -17.98 -10.15 -15.63
N VAL A 121 -16.83 -9.66 -15.15
CA VAL A 121 -15.98 -10.38 -14.18
C VAL A 121 -16.73 -10.64 -12.87
N LEU A 122 -17.40 -9.62 -12.32
CA LEU A 122 -18.15 -9.73 -11.06
C LEU A 122 -19.36 -10.68 -11.19
N ALA A 123 -20.09 -10.60 -12.29
CA ALA A 123 -21.23 -11.47 -12.55
C ALA A 123 -20.80 -12.94 -12.62
N ALA A 124 -19.72 -13.24 -13.35
CA ALA A 124 -19.18 -14.60 -13.44
C ALA A 124 -18.73 -15.16 -12.09
N LYS A 125 -18.15 -14.33 -11.22
CA LYS A 125 -17.74 -14.74 -9.86
C LYS A 125 -18.93 -15.00 -8.95
N LYS A 126 -20.00 -14.20 -9.03
CA LYS A 126 -21.22 -14.41 -8.25
C LYS A 126 -21.98 -15.68 -8.60
N THR A 127 -21.92 -16.12 -9.86
CA THR A 127 -22.59 -17.36 -10.32
C THR A 127 -21.79 -18.63 -10.05
N ALA A 128 -20.49 -18.49 -9.75
CA ALA A 128 -19.61 -19.62 -9.45
C ALA A 128 -19.56 -19.97 -7.95
N GLN A 129 -20.14 -19.12 -7.10
CA GLN A 129 -20.45 -19.39 -5.69
C GLN A 129 -21.86 -19.95 -5.57
#